data_AF-A0A1A3CA86-F1
#
_entry.id   AF-A0A1A3CA86-F1
#
_cell.length_a   1.000
_cell.length_b   1.000
_cell.length_c   1.000
_cell.angle_alpha   90.00
_cell.angle_beta   90.00
_cell.angle_gamma   90.00
#
_symmetry.space_group_name_H-M   'P 1'
#
loop_
_entity.id
_entity.type
_entity.pdbx_description
1 polymer ?
#
loop_
_entity_poly.entity_id
_entity_poly.type
_entity_poly.pdbx_seq_one_letter_code
_entity_poly.pdbx_strand_id
1 'polypeptide(L)'
;MFGVLGAAAVLGSLFGLTLPLSLQVVDRAGTPIACGTGFHPDRAVAAHEDVVNRDLQTHFGAPYELSDYTAQCDAMVATRRDISFSVMAFGGGLLAAAVVLTLRAAGYVDFSRRSRSQRWVTGDRAVGTPKPTPPPVRYCDDLSSALSSIGIRVQH
;
A
#
# COMPACT_ATOMS: atom_id res chain seq x y z
N MET A 1 14.90 -6.73 8.09
CA MET A 1 15.32 -5.39 7.62
C MET A 1 14.21 -4.63 6.89
N PHE A 2 13.50 -5.25 5.93
CA PHE A 2 12.43 -4.59 5.15
C PHE A 2 11.30 -3.93 5.96
N GLY A 3 10.88 -4.55 7.07
CA GLY A 3 9.85 -3.97 7.94
C GLY A 3 10.28 -2.65 8.60
N VAL A 4 11.55 -2.53 9.01
CA VAL A 4 12.09 -1.29 9.60
C VAL A 4 12.18 -0.18 8.56
N LEU A 5 12.62 -0.51 7.34
CA LEU A 5 12.66 0.43 6.22
C LEU A 5 11.25 0.90 5.83
N GLY A 6 10.28 -0.01 5.78
CA GLY A 6 8.87 0.32 5.52
C GLY A 6 8.28 1.23 6.59
N ALA A 7 8.50 0.90 7.88
CA ALA A 7 8.06 1.73 9.00
C ALA A 7 8.71 3.13 8.98
N ALA A 8 10.02 3.20 8.72
CA ALA A 8 10.73 4.48 8.61
C ALA A 8 10.20 5.35 7.45
N ALA A 9 9.91 4.74 6.29
CA ALA A 9 9.31 5.45 5.16
C ALA A 9 7.92 5.99 5.49
N VAL A 10 7.07 5.20 6.15
CA VAL A 10 5.72 5.66 6.57
C VAL A 10 5.84 6.79 7.58
N LEU A 11 6.66 6.65 8.62
CA LEU A 11 6.86 7.72 9.62
C LEU A 11 7.45 8.98 8.99
N GLY A 12 8.44 8.84 8.11
CA GLY A 12 9.04 9.94 7.38
C GLY A 12 8.02 10.66 6.48
N SER A 13 7.13 9.93 5.82
CA SER A 13 6.07 10.52 4.99
C SER A 13 5.05 11.32 5.80
N LEU A 14 4.66 10.82 6.98
CA LEU A 14 3.75 11.50 7.92
C LEU A 14 4.40 12.76 8.48
N PHE A 15 5.64 12.66 8.92
CA PHE A 15 6.42 13.81 9.40
C PHE A 15 6.62 14.85 8.29
N GLY A 16 6.85 14.39 7.06
CA GLY A 16 6.98 15.25 5.90
C GLY A 16 5.72 16.09 5.62
N LEU A 17 4.53 15.61 5.97
CA LEU A 17 3.25 16.32 5.81
C LEU A 17 2.98 17.33 6.93
N THR A 18 3.63 17.19 8.09
CA THR A 18 3.50 18.13 9.21
C THR A 18 4.42 19.35 9.10
N LEU A 19 5.39 19.32 8.17
CA LEU A 19 6.31 20.43 7.99
C LEU A 19 5.57 21.66 7.40
N PRO A 20 5.87 22.87 7.90
CA PRO A 20 5.26 24.09 7.40
C PRO A 20 5.69 24.35 5.96
N LEU A 21 4.76 24.86 5.17
CA LEU A 21 4.94 25.27 3.79
C LEU A 21 4.77 26.78 3.70
N SER A 22 5.69 27.44 3.01
CA SER A 22 5.61 28.86 2.70
C SER A 22 6.06 29.10 1.26
N LEU A 23 5.51 30.12 0.63
CA LEU A 23 5.96 30.55 -0.68
C LEU A 23 7.32 31.24 -0.57
N GLN A 24 8.07 31.24 -1.68
CA GLN A 24 9.34 31.98 -1.79
C GLN A 24 9.11 33.48 -2.00
N VAL A 25 7.86 33.91 -2.16
CA VAL A 25 7.46 35.32 -2.20
C VAL A 25 7.14 35.81 -0.79
N VAL A 26 7.41 37.09 -0.55
CA VAL A 26 7.16 37.77 0.71
C VAL A 26 5.92 38.66 0.61
N ASP A 27 5.22 38.82 1.72
CA ASP A 27 4.16 39.80 1.88
C ASP A 27 4.72 41.23 1.96
N ARG A 28 3.83 42.22 2.11
CA ARG A 28 4.25 43.62 2.28
C ARG A 28 5.00 43.91 3.59
N ALA A 29 4.91 43.02 4.58
CA ALA A 29 5.68 43.10 5.83
C ALA A 29 7.07 42.45 5.71
N GLY A 30 7.40 41.88 4.55
CA GLY A 30 8.66 41.18 4.30
C GLY A 30 8.70 39.76 4.84
N THR A 31 7.56 39.19 5.25
CA THR A 31 7.46 37.82 5.76
C THR A 31 7.02 36.85 4.66
N PRO A 32 7.56 35.62 4.62
CA PRO A 32 7.13 34.64 3.62
C PRO A 32 5.64 34.30 3.77
N ILE A 33 4.92 34.22 2.65
CA ILE A 33 3.49 33.88 2.68
C ILE A 33 3.34 32.41 3.12
N ALA A 34 2.75 32.20 4.30
CA ALA A 34 2.51 30.88 4.85
C ALA A 34 1.34 30.18 4.14
N CYS A 35 1.51 28.90 3.83
CA CYS A 35 0.50 28.04 3.21
C CYS A 35 0.01 26.91 4.15
N GLY A 36 0.38 26.96 5.43
CA GLY A 36 0.06 25.93 6.42
C GLY A 36 0.95 24.70 6.28
N THR A 37 0.36 23.51 6.25
CA THR A 37 1.06 22.21 6.17
C THR A 37 0.42 21.31 5.12
N GLY A 38 1.05 20.17 4.83
CA GLY A 38 0.46 19.15 3.95
C GLY A 38 -0.88 18.60 4.49
N PHE A 39 -1.07 18.53 5.80
CA PHE A 39 -2.35 18.09 6.38
C PHE A 39 -3.38 19.21 6.50
N HIS A 40 -2.94 20.37 6.97
CA HIS A 40 -3.78 21.53 7.26
C HIS A 40 -3.33 22.67 6.36
N PRO A 41 -3.84 22.75 5.12
CA PRO A 41 -3.56 23.87 4.25
C PRO A 41 -4.20 25.14 4.84
N ASP A 42 -3.44 26.22 4.84
CA ASP A 42 -3.94 27.55 5.18
C ASP A 42 -3.73 28.47 3.98
N ARG A 43 -4.77 29.23 3.61
CA ARG A 43 -4.77 30.14 2.47
C ARG A 43 -5.12 31.56 2.88
N ALA A 44 -5.31 31.83 4.17
CA ALA A 44 -5.83 33.11 4.64
C ALA A 44 -4.93 34.28 4.21
N VAL A 45 -3.62 34.14 4.43
CA VAL A 45 -2.62 35.17 4.07
C VAL A 45 -2.51 35.31 2.55
N ALA A 46 -2.44 34.20 1.82
CA ALA A 46 -2.35 34.21 0.36
C ALA A 46 -3.59 34.87 -0.30
N ALA A 47 -4.79 34.53 0.18
CA ALA A 47 -6.04 35.10 -0.32
C ALA A 47 -6.16 36.59 -0.01
N HIS A 48 -5.68 37.01 1.16
CA HIS A 48 -5.64 38.43 1.51
C HIS A 48 -4.73 39.21 0.55
N GLU A 49 -3.51 38.72 0.32
CA GLU A 49 -2.56 39.36 -0.59
C GLU A 49 -3.03 39.37 -2.05
N ASP A 50 -3.71 38.32 -2.50
CA ASP A 50 -4.32 38.27 -3.84
C ASP A 50 -5.42 39.33 -4.02
N VAL A 51 -6.24 39.56 -2.99
CA VAL A 51 -7.27 40.63 -3.02
C VAL A 51 -6.61 41.99 -3.07
N VAL A 52 -5.59 42.25 -2.26
CA VAL A 52 -4.93 43.57 -2.24
C VAL A 52 -4.18 43.82 -3.54
N ASN A 53 -3.48 42.83 -4.10
CA ASN A 53 -2.81 42.99 -5.40
C ASN A 53 -3.79 43.25 -6.53
N ARG A 54 -4.94 42.56 -6.52
CA ARG A 54 -6.02 42.82 -7.47
C ARG A 54 -6.56 44.25 -7.33
N ASP A 55 -6.81 44.71 -6.11
CA ASP A 55 -7.29 46.06 -5.84
C ASP A 55 -6.31 47.13 -6.37
N LEU A 56 -5.02 46.98 -6.03
CA LEU A 56 -3.97 47.88 -6.50
C LEU A 56 -3.85 47.88 -8.03
N GLN A 57 -3.94 46.71 -8.67
CA GLN A 57 -3.93 46.64 -10.12
C GLN A 57 -5.16 47.31 -10.73
N THR A 58 -6.34 47.17 -10.14
CA THR A 58 -7.55 47.83 -10.63
C THR A 58 -7.52 49.35 -10.47
N HIS A 59 -6.83 49.88 -9.46
CA HIS A 59 -6.78 51.31 -9.16
C HIS A 59 -5.57 52.04 -9.76
N PHE A 60 -4.41 51.38 -9.83
CA PHE A 60 -3.15 51.98 -10.25
C PHE A 60 -2.57 51.37 -11.54
N GLY A 61 -3.15 50.28 -12.05
CA GLY A 61 -2.85 49.71 -13.35
C GLY A 61 -1.59 48.84 -13.41
N ALA A 62 -0.91 48.90 -14.57
CA ALA A 62 0.20 48.03 -14.96
C ALA A 62 1.42 47.90 -14.03
N PRO A 63 1.78 48.86 -13.14
CA PRO A 63 2.87 48.62 -12.19
C PRO A 63 2.56 47.54 -11.14
N TYR A 64 1.30 47.12 -11.01
CA TYR A 64 0.90 46.05 -10.11
C TYR A 64 0.50 44.80 -10.92
N GLU A 65 1.16 43.68 -10.63
CA GLU A 65 0.88 42.40 -11.27
C GLU A 65 -0.21 41.64 -10.50
N LEU A 66 -1.07 40.93 -11.24
CA LEU A 66 -2.15 40.12 -10.67
C LEU A 66 -1.52 38.87 -10.07
N SER A 67 -1.57 38.73 -8.74
CA SER A 67 -1.06 37.53 -8.08
C SER A 67 -2.14 36.46 -7.96
N ASP A 68 -1.69 35.20 -7.97
CA ASP A 68 -2.48 34.02 -7.63
C ASP A 68 -1.70 33.17 -6.63
N TYR A 69 -1.43 33.74 -5.46
CA TYR A 69 -0.73 33.09 -4.37
C TYR A 69 -1.54 31.94 -3.79
N THR A 70 -2.88 32.02 -3.84
CA THR A 70 -3.75 30.91 -3.44
C THR A 70 -3.52 29.66 -4.29
N ALA A 71 -3.48 29.78 -5.62
CA ALA A 71 -3.16 28.63 -6.49
C ALA A 71 -1.74 28.12 -6.27
N GLN A 72 -0.77 29.00 -6.00
CA GLN A 72 0.60 28.59 -5.70
C GLN A 72 0.71 27.81 -4.38
N CYS A 73 0.00 28.24 -3.34
CA CYS A 73 -0.11 27.48 -2.09
C CYS A 73 -0.72 26.08 -2.34
N ASP A 74 -1.76 26.00 -3.16
CA ASP A 74 -2.40 24.73 -3.50
C ASP A 74 -1.47 23.79 -4.27
N ALA A 75 -0.69 24.33 -5.21
CA ALA A 75 0.30 23.56 -5.95
C ALA A 75 1.39 22.98 -5.02
N MET A 76 1.87 23.77 -4.05
CA MET A 76 2.86 23.28 -3.08
C MET A 76 2.29 22.19 -2.17
N VAL A 77 1.07 22.39 -1.64
CA VAL A 77 0.40 21.39 -0.79
C VAL A 77 0.15 20.11 -1.57
N ALA A 78 -0.32 20.20 -2.82
CA ALA A 78 -0.54 19.06 -3.70
C ALA A 78 0.76 18.30 -3.96
N THR A 79 1.83 19.00 -4.31
CA THR A 79 3.16 18.39 -4.54
C THR A 79 3.67 17.68 -3.29
N ARG A 80 3.52 18.30 -2.10
CA ARG A 80 3.92 17.71 -0.83
C ARG A 80 3.14 16.42 -0.53
N ARG A 81 1.83 16.45 -0.76
CA ARG A 81 0.95 15.29 -0.59
C ARG A 81 1.32 14.17 -1.55
N ASP A 82 1.56 14.47 -2.80
CA ASP A 82 1.89 13.48 -3.83
C ASP A 82 3.18 12.71 -3.50
N ILE A 83 4.23 13.44 -3.13
CA ILE A 83 5.51 12.86 -2.70
C ILE A 83 5.30 12.00 -1.44
N SER A 84 4.63 12.54 -0.42
CA SER A 84 4.40 11.81 0.82
C SER A 84 3.53 10.57 0.62
N PHE A 85 2.48 10.64 -0.20
CA PHE A 85 1.64 9.48 -0.48
C PHE A 85 2.38 8.40 -1.24
N SER A 86 3.22 8.77 -2.21
CA SER A 86 4.06 7.83 -2.95
C SER A 86 5.01 7.07 -2.01
N VAL A 87 5.68 7.80 -1.11
CA VAL A 87 6.59 7.20 -0.12
C VAL A 87 5.81 6.34 0.89
N MET A 88 4.65 6.82 1.35
CA MET A 88 3.79 6.09 2.29
C MET A 88 3.28 4.78 1.68
N ALA A 89 2.82 4.80 0.42
CA ALA A 89 2.30 3.62 -0.26
C ALA A 89 3.38 2.55 -0.43
N PHE A 90 4.58 2.95 -0.86
CA PHE A 90 5.71 2.05 -1.01
C PHE A 90 6.17 1.50 0.35
N GLY A 91 6.38 2.38 1.33
CA GLY A 91 6.80 2.00 2.68
C GLY A 91 5.77 1.11 3.39
N GLY A 92 4.49 1.45 3.27
CA GLY A 92 3.37 0.69 3.79
C GLY A 92 3.26 -0.69 3.16
N GLY A 93 3.47 -0.78 1.84
CA GLY A 93 3.55 -2.06 1.13
C GLY A 93 4.69 -2.95 1.64
N LEU A 94 5.89 -2.39 1.82
CA LEU A 94 7.02 -3.13 2.38
C LEU A 94 6.77 -3.59 3.82
N LEU A 95 6.19 -2.73 4.65
CA LEU A 95 5.83 -3.05 6.02
C LEU A 95 4.78 -4.16 6.07
N ALA A 96 3.70 -4.04 5.30
CA ALA A 96 2.64 -5.03 5.23
C ALA A 96 3.17 -6.38 4.74
N ALA A 97 4.00 -6.39 3.69
CA ALA A 97 4.64 -7.61 3.19
C ALA A 97 5.51 -8.27 4.27
N ALA A 98 6.32 -7.49 4.99
CA ALA A 98 7.13 -8.01 6.09
C ALA A 98 6.26 -8.64 7.19
N VAL A 99 5.17 -7.99 7.59
CA VAL A 99 4.23 -8.50 8.61
C VAL A 99 3.54 -9.79 8.14
N VAL A 100 3.06 -9.83 6.90
CA VAL A 100 2.40 -11.05 6.36
C VAL A 100 3.39 -12.21 6.30
N LEU A 101 4.63 -11.96 5.90
CA LEU A 101 5.67 -12.99 5.84
C LEU A 101 6.04 -13.51 7.23
N THR A 102 6.14 -12.64 8.24
CA THR A 102 6.43 -13.07 9.61
C THR A 102 5.26 -13.86 10.20
N LEU A 103 4.02 -13.43 9.99
CA LEU A 103 2.84 -14.18 10.45
C LEU A 103 2.73 -15.54 9.77
N ARG A 104 3.03 -15.62 8.47
CA ARG A 104 3.10 -16.90 7.74
C ARG A 104 4.19 -17.81 8.29
N ALA A 105 5.39 -17.29 8.51
CA ALA A 105 6.52 -18.06 9.05
C ALA A 105 6.22 -18.59 10.47
N ALA A 106 5.45 -17.84 11.25
CA ALA A 106 4.99 -18.23 12.58
C ALA A 106 3.74 -19.14 12.56
N GLY A 107 3.22 -19.52 11.38
CA GLY A 107 2.10 -20.44 11.24
C GLY A 107 0.72 -19.83 11.49
N TYR A 108 0.61 -18.51 11.66
CA TYR A 108 -0.67 -17.83 11.89
C TYR A 108 -1.50 -17.63 10.61
N VAL A 109 -0.88 -17.75 9.42
CA VAL A 109 -1.56 -17.57 8.14
C VAL A 109 -1.08 -18.64 7.17
N ASP A 110 -2.01 -19.45 6.66
CA ASP A 110 -1.71 -20.42 5.62
C ASP A 110 -2.36 -20.00 4.30
N PHE A 111 -1.53 -19.54 3.36
CA PHE A 111 -1.93 -19.29 1.99
C PHE A 111 -1.77 -20.57 1.17
N SER A 112 -2.49 -21.61 1.56
CA SER A 112 -2.57 -22.84 0.77
C SER A 112 -3.31 -22.50 -0.53
N ARG A 113 -2.53 -22.33 -1.60
CA ARG A 113 -3.03 -22.21 -2.97
C ARG A 113 -3.89 -23.45 -3.21
N ARG A 114 -5.21 -23.30 -3.27
CA ARG A 114 -6.16 -24.38 -3.60
C ARG A 114 -5.81 -24.87 -5.01
N SER A 115 -4.95 -25.88 -5.09
CA SER A 115 -4.45 -26.45 -6.33
C SER A 115 -5.63 -27.00 -7.11
N ARG A 116 -5.94 -26.33 -8.21
CA ARG A 116 -6.98 -26.69 -9.19
C ARG A 116 -6.46 -27.83 -10.08
N SER A 117 -6.01 -28.96 -9.49
CA SER A 117 -5.47 -30.10 -10.24
C SER A 117 -6.48 -31.23 -10.52
N GLN A 118 -7.74 -31.09 -10.11
CA GLN A 118 -8.81 -32.01 -10.49
C GLN A 118 -9.55 -31.55 -11.75
N ARG A 119 -8.91 -31.57 -12.94
CA ARG A 119 -9.66 -31.49 -14.21
C ARG A 119 -8.89 -31.94 -15.45
N TRP A 120 -8.39 -33.16 -15.49
CA TRP A 120 -8.23 -33.90 -16.74
C TRP A 120 -8.62 -35.35 -16.51
N VAL A 121 -9.94 -35.57 -16.47
CA VAL A 121 -10.54 -36.88 -16.74
C VAL A 121 -10.40 -37.07 -18.25
N THR A 122 -9.35 -37.78 -18.66
CA THR A 122 -9.18 -38.19 -20.05
C THR A 122 -10.03 -39.43 -20.29
N GLY A 123 -11.27 -39.22 -20.73
CA GLY A 123 -12.02 -40.23 -21.46
C GLY A 123 -11.73 -40.07 -22.96
N ASP A 124 -11.08 -41.05 -23.58
CA ASP A 124 -11.64 -41.78 -24.73
C ASP A 124 -10.68 -42.84 -25.33
N ARG A 125 -11.22 -44.08 -25.40
CA ARG A 125 -11.03 -45.21 -26.34
C ARG A 125 -9.65 -45.63 -26.91
N ALA A 126 -9.25 -46.83 -26.46
CA ALA A 126 -9.08 -48.10 -27.21
C ALA A 126 -8.06 -48.24 -28.36
N VAL A 127 -6.99 -49.04 -28.14
CA VAL A 127 -6.42 -50.04 -29.07
C VAL A 127 -5.85 -51.20 -28.24
N GLY A 128 -6.21 -52.45 -28.58
CA GLY A 128 -5.96 -53.64 -27.77
C GLY A 128 -4.55 -54.25 -27.87
N THR A 129 -4.12 -54.87 -26.77
CA THR A 129 -3.24 -56.06 -26.70
C THR A 129 -3.42 -56.68 -25.30
N PRO A 130 -3.46 -58.02 -25.13
CA PRO A 130 -3.61 -58.64 -23.81
C PRO A 130 -2.23 -58.74 -23.12
N LYS A 131 -2.11 -58.18 -21.91
CA LYS A 131 -0.90 -58.27 -21.07
C LYS A 131 -1.31 -58.44 -19.59
N PRO A 132 -0.60 -59.28 -18.79
CA PRO A 132 -1.21 -60.07 -17.73
C PRO A 132 -1.47 -59.28 -16.45
N THR A 133 -2.50 -59.72 -15.74
CA THR A 133 -3.00 -59.22 -14.45
C THR A 133 -1.94 -59.27 -13.34
N PRO A 134 -1.67 -58.15 -12.64
CA PRO A 134 -1.02 -58.17 -11.34
C PRO A 134 -2.01 -58.56 -10.21
N PRO A 135 -1.51 -59.14 -9.10
CA PRO A 135 -2.36 -59.73 -8.05
C PRO A 135 -3.15 -58.68 -7.25
N PRO A 136 -4.28 -59.09 -6.62
CA PRO A 136 -5.09 -58.19 -5.81
C PRO A 136 -4.36 -57.81 -4.52
N VAL A 137 -3.96 -56.54 -4.41
CA VAL A 137 -3.42 -55.98 -3.18
C VAL A 137 -4.56 -55.82 -2.17
N ARG A 138 -4.45 -56.56 -1.05
CA ARG A 138 -5.40 -56.56 0.07
C ARG A 138 -5.37 -55.22 0.79
N TYR A 139 -6.48 -54.48 0.69
CA TYR A 139 -6.67 -53.14 1.24
C TYR A 139 -6.94 -53.09 2.77
N CYS A 140 -6.87 -54.22 3.48
CA CYS A 140 -7.30 -54.29 4.89
C CYS A 140 -6.16 -54.26 5.94
N ASP A 141 -4.90 -54.46 5.53
CA ASP A 141 -3.78 -54.54 6.49
C ASP A 141 -3.14 -53.16 6.79
N ASP A 142 -3.28 -52.18 5.89
CA ASP A 142 -2.70 -50.84 6.11
C ASP A 142 -3.52 -49.95 7.04
N LEU A 143 -4.83 -50.21 7.19
CA LEU A 143 -5.69 -49.41 8.06
C LEU A 143 -5.41 -49.69 9.55
N SER A 144 -5.13 -50.94 9.90
CA SER A 144 -4.77 -51.33 11.28
C SER A 144 -3.37 -50.82 11.65
N SER A 145 -2.43 -50.84 10.70
CA SER A 145 -1.10 -50.25 10.87
C SER A 145 -1.16 -48.74 11.04
N ALA A 146 -1.96 -48.03 10.23
CA ALA A 146 -2.18 -46.59 10.34
C ALA A 146 -2.93 -46.17 11.61
N LEU A 147 -3.87 -46.97 12.11
CA LEU A 147 -4.57 -46.71 13.37
C LEU A 147 -3.66 -46.96 14.59
N SER A 148 -2.73 -47.91 14.49
CA SER A 148 -1.75 -48.20 15.56
C SER A 148 -0.72 -47.07 15.75
N SER A 149 -0.36 -46.34 14.69
CA SER A 149 0.56 -45.20 14.77
C SER A 149 -0.09 -43.93 15.35
N ILE A 150 -1.42 -43.87 15.34
CA ILE A 150 -2.22 -42.76 15.89
C ILE A 150 -2.66 -43.05 17.35
N GLY A 151 -2.33 -44.22 17.89
CA GLY A 151 -2.56 -44.54 19.30
C GLY A 151 -4.04 -44.78 19.68
N ILE A 152 -4.91 -45.04 18.70
CA ILE A 152 -6.31 -45.38 18.96
C ILE A 152 -6.45 -46.91 19.02
N ARG A 153 -6.59 -47.46 20.23
CA ARG A 153 -6.97 -48.87 20.41
C ARG A 153 -8.48 -49.00 20.30
N VAL A 154 -8.97 -49.68 19.27
CA VAL A 154 -10.35 -50.15 19.20
C VAL A 154 -10.42 -51.47 19.98
N GLN A 155 -11.06 -51.45 21.15
CA GLN A 155 -11.41 -52.68 21.87
C GLN A 155 -12.65 -53.29 21.21
N HIS A 156 -12.57 -54.57 20.85
CA HIS A 156 -13.74 -55.42 20.62
C HIS A 156 -14.05 -56.20 21.89
#